data_AF-A0A245ZHN1-F1
#
_entry.id   AF-A0A245ZHN1-F1
#
_cell.length_a   1.000
_cell.length_b   1.000
_cell.length_c   1.000
_cell.angle_alpha   90.00
_cell.angle_beta   90.00
_cell.angle_gamma   90.00
#
_symmetry.space_group_name_H-M   'P 1'
#
loop_
_entity.id
_entity.type
_entity.pdbx_description
1 polymer ?
#
loop_
_entity_poly.entity_id
_entity_poly.type
_entity_poly.pdbx_seq_one_letter_code
_entity_poly.pdbx_strand_id
1 'polypeptide(L)' 'MLARVGRLERTDTPVPSPFERDYGSLEHMAAAWRAMMDAGTLDRLDGEHLITIIVRWHTDRCWDLWR' A
#
# COMPACT_ATOMS: atom_id res chain seq x y z
N MET A 1 -9.46 12.51 20.48
CA MET A 1 -10.43 11.53 19.91
C MET A 1 -11.28 12.07 18.75
N LEU A 2 -11.14 13.35 18.34
CA LEU A 2 -11.98 13.97 17.29
C LEU A 2 -11.39 13.91 15.86
N ALA A 3 -10.06 13.80 15.71
CA ALA A 3 -9.41 13.71 14.39
C ALA A 3 -9.64 12.38 13.64
N ARG A 4 -10.25 11.39 14.30
CA ARG A 4 -10.62 10.10 13.71
C ARG A 4 -12.05 10.13 13.15
N VAL A 5 -12.90 11.02 13.65
CA VAL A 5 -14.32 11.12 13.26
C VAL A 5 -14.50 12.02 12.03
N GLY A 6 -13.81 13.15 11.95
CA GLY A 6 -13.86 14.04 10.76
C GLY A 6 -13.24 13.47 9.47
N ARG A 7 -12.70 12.24 9.51
CA ARG A 7 -12.06 11.57 8.37
C ARG A 7 -13.04 10.73 7.54
N LEU A 8 -14.20 10.38 8.11
CA LEU A 8 -15.22 9.55 7.48
C LEU A 8 -16.12 10.33 6.50
N GLU A 9 -16.09 11.67 6.52
CA GLU A 9 -17.02 12.51 5.75
C GLU A 9 -16.40 13.13 4.48
N ARG A 10 -15.14 12.81 4.15
CA ARG A 10 -14.44 13.38 2.99
C ARG A 10 -14.67 12.53 1.74
N THR A 11 -15.80 12.83 1.08
CA THR A 11 -16.08 12.71 -0.36
C THR A 11 -15.84 11.35 -1.03
N ASP A 12 -16.96 10.70 -1.40
CA ASP A 12 -17.16 9.40 -2.05
C ASP A 12 -16.51 9.21 -3.44
N THR A 13 -15.21 9.45 -3.57
CA THR A 13 -14.44 8.95 -4.71
C THR A 13 -13.13 8.40 -4.20
N PRO A 14 -12.97 7.06 -4.15
CA PRO A 14 -11.70 6.46 -3.76
C PRO A 14 -10.64 6.92 -4.78
N VAL A 15 -9.73 7.77 -4.34
CA VAL A 15 -8.53 8.10 -5.11
C VAL A 15 -7.64 6.85 -5.08
N PRO A 16 -7.13 6.38 -6.22
CA PRO A 16 -6.21 5.24 -6.23
C PRO A 16 -4.92 5.62 -5.51
N SER A 17 -4.43 4.73 -4.66
CA SER A 17 -3.09 4.88 -4.11
C SER A 17 -2.03 4.83 -5.22
N PRO A 18 -0.80 5.33 -4.98
CA PRO A 18 0.30 5.18 -5.94
C PRO A 18 0.54 3.73 -6.35
N PHE A 19 0.39 2.78 -5.42
CA PHE A 19 0.58 1.35 -5.68
C PHE A 19 -0.53 0.76 -6.57
N GLU A 20 -1.78 1.14 -6.38
CA GLU A 20 -2.88 0.73 -7.27
C GLU A 20 -2.75 1.36 -8.65
N ARG A 21 -2.24 2.60 -8.74
CA ARG A 21 -1.97 3.23 -10.03
C ARG A 21 -0.87 2.51 -10.81
N ASP A 22 0.21 2.12 -10.13
CA ASP A 22 1.41 1.60 -10.79
C ASP A 22 1.35 0.07 -11.01
N TYR A 23 0.67 -0.67 -10.12
CA TYR A 23 0.54 -2.14 -10.19
C TYR A 23 -0.88 -2.63 -10.50
N GLY A 24 -1.87 -1.74 -10.56
CA GLY A 24 -3.30 -2.09 -10.72
C GLY A 24 -3.97 -2.56 -9.42
N SER A 25 -3.26 -3.28 -8.56
CA SER A 25 -3.73 -3.70 -7.24
C SER A 25 -2.57 -4.00 -6.29
N LEU A 26 -2.83 -4.01 -4.98
CA LEU A 26 -1.85 -4.43 -3.97
C LEU A 26 -1.49 -5.92 -4.11
N GLU A 27 -2.41 -6.76 -4.59
CA GLU A 27 -2.17 -8.17 -4.81
C GLU A 27 -1.17 -8.39 -5.95
N HIS A 28 -1.37 -7.68 -7.07
CA HIS A 28 -0.42 -7.72 -8.19
C HIS A 28 0.97 -7.19 -7.78
N MET A 29 1.01 -6.12 -6.98
CA MET A 29 2.27 -5.64 -6.40
C MET A 29 2.95 -6.72 -5.54
N ALA A 30 2.22 -7.32 -4.60
CA ALA A 30 2.77 -8.34 -3.71
C ALA A 30 3.25 -9.58 -4.48
N ALA A 31 2.51 -10.01 -5.51
CA ALA A 31 2.91 -11.12 -6.38
C ALA A 31 4.19 -10.79 -7.17
N ALA A 32 4.29 -9.58 -7.74
CA ALA A 32 5.49 -9.14 -8.46
C ALA A 32 6.71 -9.10 -7.54
N TRP A 33 6.56 -8.59 -6.33
CA TRP A 33 7.66 -8.50 -5.36
C TRP A 33 8.07 -9.88 -4.84
N ARG A 34 7.13 -10.79 -4.63
CA ARG A 34 7.42 -12.20 -4.33
C ARG A 34 8.21 -12.88 -5.43
N ALA A 35 7.84 -12.66 -6.70
CA ALA A 35 8.61 -13.17 -7.83
C ALA A 35 10.05 -12.61 -7.86
N MET A 36 10.24 -11.32 -7.52
CA MET A 36 11.58 -10.73 -7.41
C MET A 36 12.40 -11.29 -6.24
N MET A 37 11.76 -11.61 -5.11
CA MET A 37 12.42 -12.31 -4.00
C MET A 37 12.82 -13.74 -4.40
N ASP A 38 11.95 -14.45 -5.09
CA ASP A 38 12.23 -15.80 -5.59
C ASP A 38 13.35 -15.81 -6.64
N ALA A 39 13.44 -14.76 -7.46
CA ALA A 39 14.53 -14.54 -8.40
C ALA A 39 15.84 -14.04 -7.74
N GLY A 40 15.85 -13.80 -6.43
CA GLY A 40 17.01 -13.27 -5.69
C GLY A 40 17.36 -11.82 -6.03
N THR A 41 16.44 -11.08 -6.66
CA THR A 41 16.61 -9.64 -6.95
C THR A 41 16.31 -8.78 -5.73
N LEU A 42 15.37 -9.23 -4.89
CA LEU A 42 15.08 -8.64 -3.59
C LEU A 42 15.49 -9.61 -2.48
N ASP A 43 15.97 -9.07 -1.36
CA ASP A 43 16.10 -9.87 -0.15
C ASP A 43 14.72 -10.33 0.32
N ARG A 44 14.64 -11.59 0.78
CA ARG A 44 13.36 -12.21 1.15
C ARG A 44 12.80 -11.63 2.45
N LEU A 45 13.65 -11.40 3.46
CA LEU A 45 13.20 -10.88 4.75
C LEU A 45 12.76 -9.43 4.62
N ASP A 46 13.56 -8.61 3.97
CA ASP A 46 13.23 -7.19 3.78
C ASP A 46 12.01 -7.03 2.87
N GLY A 47 11.92 -7.81 1.78
CA GLY A 47 10.78 -7.76 0.87
C GLY A 47 9.44 -8.12 1.53
N GLU A 48 9.41 -9.14 2.39
CA GLU A 48 8.21 -9.50 3.15
C GLU A 48 7.78 -8.40 4.13
N HIS A 49 8.74 -7.76 4.81
CA HIS A 49 8.46 -6.64 5.70
C HIS A 49 7.91 -5.44 4.92
N LEU A 50 8.50 -5.11 3.78
CA LEU A 50 8.05 -3.98 2.96
C LEU A 50 6.63 -4.20 2.41
N ILE A 51 6.30 -5.41 1.93
CA ILE A 51 4.92 -5.73 1.52
C ILE A 51 3.95 -5.47 2.67
N THR A 52 4.29 -5.94 3.88
CA THR A 52 3.44 -5.77 5.08
C THR A 52 3.24 -4.29 5.43
N ILE A 53 4.32 -3.49 5.38
CA ILE A 53 4.26 -2.05 5.65
C ILE A 53 3.40 -1.33 4.63
N ILE A 54 3.56 -1.65 3.34
CA ILE A 54 2.82 -1.01 2.25
C ILE A 54 1.33 -1.32 2.34
N VAL A 55 0.95 -2.58 2.58
CA VAL A 55 -0.45 -2.98 2.74
C VAL A 55 -1.10 -2.22 3.90
N ARG A 56 -0.39 -2.09 5.02
CA ARG A 56 -0.88 -1.33 6.17
C ARG A 56 -0.98 0.17 5.87
N TRP A 57 0.03 0.75 5.24
CA TRP A 57 0.03 2.15 4.83
C TRP A 57 -1.12 2.48 3.87
N HIS A 58 -1.44 1.56 2.97
CA HIS A 58 -2.60 1.65 2.07
C HIS A 58 -3.93 1.60 2.85
N THR A 59 -4.09 0.58 3.71
CA THR A 59 -5.31 0.35 4.48
C THR A 59 -5.63 1.51 5.42
N ASP A 60 -4.60 2.06 6.06
CA ASP A 60 -4.70 3.20 6.96
C ASP A 60 -4.91 4.54 6.20
N ARG A 61 -4.90 4.50 4.85
CA ARG A 61 -4.91 5.67 3.95
C ARG A 61 -3.85 6.72 4.31
N CYS A 62 -2.72 6.27 4.86
CA CYS A 62 -1.64 7.15 5.27
C CYS A 62 -0.95 7.84 4.08
N TRP A 63 -1.16 7.32 2.87
CA TRP A 63 -0.65 7.89 1.62
C TRP A 63 -1.32 9.21 1.23
N ASP A 64 -2.55 9.45 1.68
CA ASP A 64 -3.23 10.74 1.51
C ASP A 64 -2.52 11.88 2.29
N LEU A 65 -1.75 11.55 3.32
CA LEU A 65 -1.02 12.55 4.14
C LEU A 65 0.25 13.07 3.46
N TRP A 66 0.73 12.37 2.43
CA TRP A 66 1.96 12.71 1.73
C TRP A 66 1.71 13.59 0.49
N ARG A 67 0.45 13.97 0.26
CA ARG A 67 -0.01 14.83 -0.83
C ARG A 67 -0.30 16.24 -0.34
#